data_AF-A0A4R0K2I8-F1
#
_entry.id   AF-A0A4R0K2I8-F1
#
_cell.length_a   1.000
_cell.length_b   1.000
_cell.length_c   1.000
_cell.angle_alpha   90.00
_cell.angle_beta   90.00
_cell.angle_gamma   90.00
#
_symmetry.space_group_name_H-M   'P 1'
#
loop_
_entity.id
_entity.type
_entity.pdbx_description
1 polymer ?
#
loop_
_entity_poly.entity_id
_entity_poly.type
_entity_poly.pdbx_seq_one_letter_code
_entity_poly.pdbx_strand_id
1 'polypeptide(L)'
;MTLELGDHVWYWNGQVSQNTDIPRETWFPGCDPNDRTDYLGNGKDIYHFVVHAGELARGRPHMRGYEGSYAWLNNNPGNITGSPGGPDYGQYPGKFSWHNFLVFPTWGAGYAAIAALLHSSTYAGLTLAEAFAKYAPASDGNKPQEYARDVAAAAGVAETVTVDQLDDAQMVLVQDKITEIEGVIAGDSFASDSSELPPPVAALLS
;
A
#
# COMPACT_ATOMS: atom_id res chain seq x y z
N MET A 1 -19.32 8.02 12.20
CA MET A 1 -17.95 8.11 12.74
C MET A 1 -17.18 9.00 11.78
N THR A 2 -16.44 9.97 12.32
CA THR A 2 -15.60 10.88 11.54
C THR A 2 -14.29 10.17 11.20
N LEU A 3 -13.75 10.37 10.00
CA LEU A 3 -12.45 9.84 9.57
C LEU A 3 -11.32 10.68 10.16
N GLU A 4 -10.28 9.99 10.61
CA GLU A 4 -9.03 10.56 11.08
C GLU A 4 -7.93 10.39 10.02
N LEU A 5 -6.77 11.02 10.26
CA LEU A 5 -5.60 10.83 9.40
C LEU A 5 -5.20 9.36 9.35
N GLY A 6 -4.92 8.87 8.14
CA GLY A 6 -4.59 7.49 7.85
C GLY A 6 -5.80 6.56 7.76
N ASP A 7 -7.02 7.02 8.08
CA ASP A 7 -8.21 6.24 7.80
C ASP A 7 -8.48 6.16 6.29
N HIS A 8 -9.21 5.12 5.90
CA HIS A 8 -9.62 4.91 4.54
C HIS A 8 -11.12 4.63 4.44
N VAL A 9 -11.67 4.85 3.26
CA VAL A 9 -13.08 4.57 2.99
C VAL A 9 -13.27 4.11 1.55
N TRP A 10 -14.00 3.02 1.39
CA TRP A 10 -14.56 2.61 0.12
C TRP A 10 -15.83 3.41 -0.17
N TYR A 11 -16.05 3.77 -1.42
CA TYR A 11 -17.24 4.44 -1.90
C TYR A 11 -17.77 3.76 -3.16
N TRP A 12 -19.09 3.56 -3.22
CA TRP A 12 -19.78 3.16 -4.44
C TRP A 12 -21.23 3.63 -4.40
N ASN A 13 -21.67 4.35 -5.44
CA ASN A 13 -23.07 4.73 -5.65
C ASN A 13 -23.79 5.30 -4.41
N GLY A 14 -23.14 6.26 -3.73
CA GLY A 14 -23.69 6.90 -2.53
C GLY A 14 -23.51 6.11 -1.23
N GLN A 15 -22.95 4.89 -1.30
CA GLN A 15 -22.63 4.07 -0.14
C GLN A 15 -21.16 4.22 0.24
N VAL A 16 -20.85 4.09 1.52
CA VAL A 16 -19.50 4.16 2.07
C VAL A 16 -19.22 2.98 3.02
N SER A 17 -17.98 2.55 3.10
CA SER A 17 -17.54 1.53 4.06
C SER A 17 -16.11 1.76 4.50
N GLN A 18 -15.87 1.71 5.81
CA GLN A 18 -14.53 1.76 6.41
C GLN A 18 -13.96 0.34 6.63
N ASN A 19 -14.63 -0.69 6.11
CA ASN A 19 -14.10 -2.06 6.16
C ASN A 19 -12.85 -2.16 5.28
N THR A 20 -11.92 -3.03 5.68
CA THR A 20 -10.69 -3.31 4.93
C THR A 20 -10.99 -3.79 3.50
N ASP A 21 -11.98 -4.67 3.34
CA ASP A 21 -12.49 -5.13 2.04
C ASP A 21 -13.76 -4.37 1.61
N ILE A 22 -13.96 -4.25 0.30
CA ILE A 22 -15.23 -3.80 -0.29
C ILE A 22 -16.36 -4.72 0.21
N PRO A 23 -17.46 -4.19 0.78
CA PRO A 23 -18.57 -4.99 1.30
C PRO A 23 -19.45 -5.53 0.16
N ARG A 24 -18.87 -6.40 -0.65
CA ARG A 24 -19.35 -6.85 -1.95
C ARG A 24 -20.73 -7.48 -1.89
N GLU A 25 -20.98 -8.39 -0.95
CA GLU A 25 -22.28 -9.06 -0.81
C GLU A 25 -23.41 -8.09 -0.46
N THR A 26 -23.08 -7.00 0.26
CA THR A 26 -24.03 -5.95 0.61
C THR A 26 -24.26 -4.99 -0.55
N TRP A 27 -23.20 -4.59 -1.25
CA TRP A 27 -23.27 -3.61 -2.36
C TRP A 27 -23.78 -4.23 -3.67
N PHE A 28 -23.48 -5.50 -3.89
CA PHE A 28 -23.79 -6.22 -5.12
C PHE A 28 -24.56 -7.53 -4.83
N PRO A 29 -25.83 -7.46 -4.36
CA PRO A 29 -26.62 -8.65 -4.13
C PRO A 29 -26.68 -9.53 -5.39
N GLY A 30 -26.31 -10.81 -5.26
CA GLY A 30 -26.27 -11.77 -6.37
C GLY A 30 -24.89 -11.96 -7.00
N CYS A 31 -23.86 -11.30 -6.49
CA CYS A 31 -22.47 -11.60 -6.84
C CYS A 31 -22.08 -13.05 -6.46
N ASP A 32 -21.20 -13.68 -7.23
CA ASP A 32 -20.71 -15.04 -6.94
C ASP A 32 -19.95 -15.05 -5.60
N PRO A 33 -20.41 -15.78 -4.56
CA PRO A 33 -19.73 -15.82 -3.26
C PRO A 33 -18.28 -16.33 -3.35
N ASN A 34 -17.91 -17.06 -4.41
CA ASN A 34 -16.59 -17.63 -4.60
C ASN A 34 -15.63 -16.75 -5.43
N ASP A 35 -16.15 -15.70 -6.08
CA ASP A 35 -15.34 -14.71 -6.79
C ASP A 35 -15.26 -13.41 -5.97
N ARG A 36 -14.12 -13.19 -5.31
CA ARG A 36 -13.90 -11.97 -4.49
C ARG A 36 -13.88 -10.67 -5.31
N THR A 37 -13.80 -10.76 -6.63
CA THR A 37 -13.76 -9.64 -7.56
C THR A 37 -15.03 -9.48 -8.40
N ASP A 38 -16.05 -10.31 -8.16
CA ASP A 38 -17.34 -10.15 -8.83
C ASP A 38 -18.12 -8.97 -8.23
N TYR A 39 -17.94 -7.80 -8.85
CA TYR A 39 -18.65 -6.56 -8.55
C TYR A 39 -19.85 -6.34 -9.50
N LEU A 40 -20.33 -7.39 -10.19
CA LEU A 40 -21.40 -7.34 -11.19
C LEU A 40 -21.17 -6.27 -12.27
N GLY A 41 -19.91 -6.09 -12.69
CA GLY A 41 -19.49 -5.12 -13.70
C GLY A 41 -19.30 -3.68 -13.19
N ASN A 42 -19.51 -3.41 -11.90
CA ASN A 42 -19.40 -2.06 -11.32
C ASN A 42 -18.00 -1.70 -10.81
N GLY A 43 -16.99 -2.56 -11.01
CA GLY A 43 -15.65 -2.37 -10.44
C GLY A 43 -15.04 -1.01 -10.75
N LYS A 44 -15.26 -0.48 -11.95
CA LYS A 44 -14.75 0.84 -12.37
C LYS A 44 -15.39 2.04 -11.64
N ASP A 45 -16.53 1.84 -10.99
CA ASP A 45 -17.33 2.87 -10.32
C ASP A 45 -17.17 2.83 -8.79
N ILE A 46 -16.34 1.91 -8.28
CA ILE A 46 -15.95 1.83 -6.87
C ILE A 46 -14.66 2.63 -6.70
N TYR A 47 -14.60 3.48 -5.68
CA TYR A 47 -13.42 4.27 -5.35
C TYR A 47 -12.94 3.97 -3.93
N HIS A 48 -11.63 4.01 -3.73
CA HIS A 48 -10.99 4.00 -2.42
C HIS A 48 -10.43 5.38 -2.13
N PHE A 49 -10.65 5.87 -0.92
CA PHE A 49 -10.10 7.12 -0.43
C PHE A 49 -9.24 6.87 0.80
N VAL A 50 -8.13 7.59 0.92
CA VAL A 50 -7.27 7.61 2.11
C VAL A 50 -7.08 9.06 2.56
N VAL A 51 -7.24 9.30 3.86
CA VAL A 51 -7.18 10.64 4.45
C VAL A 51 -5.75 10.98 4.86
N HIS A 52 -5.20 12.04 4.28
CA HIS A 52 -3.90 12.61 4.64
C HIS A 52 -4.07 14.03 5.16
N ALA A 53 -2.98 14.63 5.64
CA ALA A 53 -3.02 15.99 6.16
C ALA A 53 -3.35 17.00 5.05
N GLY A 54 -4.59 17.49 5.06
CA GLY A 54 -5.09 18.51 4.12
C GLY A 54 -5.62 17.97 2.79
N GLU A 55 -5.57 16.67 2.57
CA GLU A 55 -6.03 16.06 1.32
C GLU A 55 -6.61 14.66 1.48
N LEU A 56 -7.42 14.24 0.51
CA LEU A 56 -7.88 12.87 0.31
C LEU A 56 -7.31 12.35 -0.99
N ALA A 57 -6.49 11.29 -0.88
CA ALA A 57 -6.04 10.53 -2.04
C ALA A 57 -7.15 9.58 -2.48
N ARG A 58 -7.45 9.52 -3.78
CA ARG A 58 -8.49 8.67 -4.39
C ARG A 58 -7.93 7.78 -5.49
N GLY A 59 -8.36 6.53 -5.51
CA GLY A 59 -7.96 5.55 -6.50
C GLY A 59 -8.94 4.40 -6.67
N ARG A 60 -8.56 3.44 -7.51
CA ARG A 60 -9.28 2.19 -7.77
C ARG A 60 -8.32 1.00 -7.64
N PRO A 61 -7.73 0.80 -6.45
CA PRO A 61 -6.63 -0.14 -6.27
C PRO A 61 -7.04 -1.61 -6.43
N HIS A 62 -8.34 -1.92 -6.39
CA HIS A 62 -8.89 -3.24 -6.70
C HIS A 62 -8.93 -3.55 -8.20
N MET A 63 -8.72 -2.56 -9.07
CA MET A 63 -8.78 -2.71 -10.53
C MET A 63 -7.36 -2.65 -11.13
N ARG A 64 -6.98 -3.71 -11.85
CA ARG A 64 -5.69 -3.76 -12.53
C ARG A 64 -5.62 -2.72 -13.66
N GLY A 65 -4.58 -1.88 -13.64
CA GLY A 65 -4.32 -0.87 -14.68
C GLY A 65 -5.15 0.41 -14.53
N TYR A 66 -5.77 0.62 -13.37
CA TYR A 66 -6.48 1.85 -13.03
C TYR A 66 -5.64 2.70 -12.06
N GLU A 67 -6.03 3.97 -11.94
CA GLU A 67 -5.34 4.98 -11.15
C GLU A 67 -5.42 4.72 -9.64
N GLY A 68 -4.40 5.18 -8.91
CA GLY A 68 -4.31 5.10 -7.46
C GLY A 68 -4.13 3.68 -6.94
N SER A 69 -2.90 3.18 -7.03
CA SER A 69 -2.50 1.92 -6.37
C SER A 69 -2.47 2.08 -4.84
N TYR A 70 -2.50 0.98 -4.09
CA TYR A 70 -2.36 1.04 -2.62
C TYR A 70 -1.05 1.71 -2.20
N ALA A 71 0.06 1.47 -2.91
CA ALA A 71 1.32 2.13 -2.66
C ALA A 71 1.21 3.66 -2.75
N TRP A 72 0.49 4.17 -3.75
CA TRP A 72 0.25 5.60 -3.91
C TRP A 72 -0.70 6.16 -2.85
N LEU A 73 -1.87 5.53 -2.70
CA LEU A 73 -2.92 5.96 -1.78
C LEU A 73 -2.44 6.02 -0.33
N ASN A 74 -1.60 5.05 0.06
CA ASN A 74 -1.12 4.93 1.43
C ASN A 74 0.20 5.66 1.68
N ASN A 75 0.75 6.38 0.69
CA ASN A 75 2.12 6.89 0.74
C ASN A 75 3.14 5.78 1.10
N ASN A 76 2.91 4.56 0.63
CA ASN A 76 3.64 3.35 1.01
C ASN A 76 4.33 2.73 -0.22
N PRO A 77 5.42 3.33 -0.73
CA PRO A 77 6.10 2.85 -1.93
C PRO A 77 6.63 1.41 -1.84
N GLY A 78 6.82 0.88 -0.63
CA GLY A 78 7.25 -0.49 -0.43
C GLY A 78 6.12 -1.51 -0.27
N ASN A 79 4.84 -1.09 -0.29
CA ASN A 79 3.71 -1.95 0.11
C ASN A 79 3.95 -2.67 1.46
N ILE A 80 4.58 -1.97 2.41
CA ILE A 80 4.93 -2.53 3.72
C ILE A 80 3.64 -2.84 4.49
N THR A 81 3.52 -4.07 4.95
CA THR A 81 2.42 -4.51 5.82
C THR A 81 2.82 -4.43 7.28
N GLY A 82 1.85 -4.15 8.16
CA GLY A 82 2.04 -4.19 9.60
C GLY A 82 1.02 -5.04 10.33
N SER A 83 1.07 -4.98 11.65
CA SER A 83 0.09 -5.59 12.54
C SER A 83 -0.17 -4.66 13.73
N PRO A 84 -1.33 -4.79 14.40
CA PRO A 84 -1.60 -4.04 15.62
C PRO A 84 -0.50 -4.25 16.67
N GLY A 85 0.10 -3.15 17.15
CA GLY A 85 1.23 -3.20 18.09
C GLY A 85 2.58 -3.60 17.47
N GLY A 86 2.67 -3.67 16.14
CA GLY A 86 3.91 -3.90 15.42
C GLY A 86 4.90 -2.72 15.47
N PRO A 87 6.06 -2.86 14.81
CA PRO A 87 7.08 -1.81 14.79
C PRO A 87 6.57 -0.50 14.21
N ASP A 88 7.09 0.61 14.73
CA ASP A 88 6.85 1.95 14.21
C ASP A 88 7.94 2.31 13.19
N TYR A 89 7.52 2.52 11.94
CA TYR A 89 8.33 2.99 10.83
C TYR A 89 7.96 4.42 10.41
N GLY A 90 7.16 5.14 11.21
CA GLY A 90 6.67 6.48 10.91
C GLY A 90 5.29 6.51 10.24
N GLN A 91 4.56 5.38 10.23
CA GLN A 91 3.17 5.31 9.78
C GLN A 91 2.20 6.01 10.74
N TYR A 92 0.96 6.24 10.31
CA TYR A 92 -0.12 6.61 11.24
C TYR A 92 -0.39 5.46 12.24
N PRO A 93 -0.38 5.73 13.56
CA PRO A 93 -0.53 4.68 14.58
C PRO A 93 -1.88 3.96 14.48
N GLY A 94 -1.83 2.62 14.39
CA GLY A 94 -3.02 1.78 14.37
C GLY A 94 -3.87 1.88 13.09
N LYS A 95 -3.36 2.55 12.05
CA LYS A 95 -4.06 2.70 10.77
C LYS A 95 -3.53 1.69 9.77
N PHE A 96 -4.44 0.94 9.16
CA PHE A 96 -4.15 -0.10 8.20
C PHE A 96 -5.20 -0.03 7.08
N SER A 97 -4.75 -0.20 5.84
CA SER A 97 -5.66 -0.40 4.72
C SER A 97 -5.72 -1.88 4.33
N TRP A 98 -6.19 -2.16 3.12
CA TRP A 98 -6.27 -3.50 2.56
C TRP A 98 -4.96 -4.31 2.76
N HIS A 99 -5.07 -5.61 3.06
CA HIS A 99 -3.93 -6.50 3.38
C HIS A 99 -3.03 -6.04 4.53
N ASN A 100 -3.54 -5.20 5.43
CA ASN A 100 -2.77 -4.57 6.51
C ASN A 100 -1.62 -3.69 6.02
N PHE A 101 -1.73 -3.12 4.81
CA PHE A 101 -0.76 -2.13 4.36
C PHE A 101 -0.75 -0.94 5.32
N LEU A 102 0.46 -0.56 5.74
CA LEU A 102 0.70 0.64 6.53
C LEU A 102 0.33 1.88 5.72
N VAL A 103 -0.16 2.90 6.41
CA VAL A 103 -0.51 4.20 5.83
C VAL A 103 0.42 5.26 6.40
N PHE A 104 1.17 5.94 5.53
CA PHE A 104 2.18 6.91 5.94
C PHE A 104 1.70 8.35 5.75
N PRO A 105 2.17 9.30 6.59
CA PRO A 105 1.79 10.71 6.46
C PRO A 105 2.26 11.36 5.16
N THR A 106 3.39 10.90 4.61
CA THR A 106 3.97 11.43 3.38
C THR A 106 4.68 10.35 2.61
N TRP A 107 4.83 10.53 1.29
CA TRP A 107 5.64 9.67 0.44
C TRP A 107 7.05 9.43 0.99
N GLY A 108 7.71 10.50 1.45
CA GLY A 108 9.06 10.42 2.02
C GLY A 108 9.13 9.58 3.29
N ALA A 109 8.11 9.61 4.14
CA ALA A 109 8.03 8.75 5.33
C ALA A 109 7.92 7.27 4.93
N GLY A 110 7.03 6.93 3.99
CA GLY A 110 6.91 5.55 3.52
C GLY A 110 8.14 5.06 2.74
N TYR A 111 8.82 5.94 2.00
CA TYR A 111 10.09 5.61 1.36
C TYR A 111 11.17 5.31 2.40
N ALA A 112 11.32 6.14 3.44
CA ALA A 112 12.26 5.91 4.54
C ALA A 112 11.94 4.62 5.33
N ALA A 113 10.66 4.25 5.43
CA ALA A 113 10.22 3.03 6.10
C ALA A 113 10.78 1.75 5.44
N ILE A 114 11.08 1.76 4.14
CA ILE A 114 11.72 0.62 3.46
C ILE A 114 13.08 0.32 4.08
N ALA A 115 13.95 1.32 4.22
CA ALA A 115 15.26 1.13 4.85
C ALA A 115 15.12 0.75 6.33
N ALA A 116 14.17 1.36 7.05
CA ALA A 116 13.93 1.02 8.45
C ALA A 116 13.51 -0.45 8.65
N LEU A 117 12.65 -0.96 7.77
CA LEU A 117 12.25 -2.37 7.76
C LEU A 117 13.43 -3.29 7.44
N LEU A 118 14.21 -2.97 6.40
CA LEU A 118 15.34 -3.79 5.97
C LEU A 118 16.48 -3.81 7.01
N HIS A 119 16.69 -2.72 7.74
CA HIS A 119 17.63 -2.68 8.87
C HIS A 119 17.09 -3.28 10.17
N SER A 120 15.83 -3.71 10.21
CA SER A 120 15.30 -4.39 11.40
C SER A 120 16.01 -5.73 11.63
N SER A 121 16.00 -6.21 12.87
CA SER A 121 16.55 -7.53 13.23
C SER A 121 15.93 -8.70 12.45
N THR A 122 14.80 -8.47 11.79
CA THR A 122 14.09 -9.46 10.97
C THR A 122 14.71 -9.63 9.58
N TYR A 123 15.44 -8.62 9.09
CA TYR A 123 15.98 -8.56 7.73
C TYR A 123 17.49 -8.33 7.68
N ALA A 124 18.06 -7.56 8.61
CA ALA A 124 19.44 -7.09 8.55
C ALA A 124 20.47 -8.21 8.29
N GLY A 125 20.32 -9.35 8.98
CA GLY A 125 21.23 -10.50 8.82
C GLY A 125 20.90 -11.46 7.67
N LEU A 126 19.85 -11.21 6.90
CA LEU A 126 19.47 -12.04 5.75
C LEU A 126 20.28 -11.62 4.53
N THR A 127 20.63 -12.59 3.69
CA THR A 127 21.07 -12.29 2.32
C THR A 127 19.95 -11.60 1.54
N LEU A 128 20.27 -10.85 0.49
CA LEU A 128 19.25 -10.27 -0.38
C LEU A 128 18.28 -11.33 -0.91
N ALA A 129 18.78 -12.50 -1.30
CA ALA A 129 17.94 -13.63 -1.71
C ALA A 129 16.92 -14.05 -0.64
N GLU A 130 17.36 -14.19 0.61
CA GLU A 130 16.49 -14.56 1.74
C GLU A 130 15.55 -13.44 2.15
N ALA A 131 16.04 -12.19 2.15
CA ALA A 131 15.26 -11.00 2.48
C ALA A 131 14.07 -10.86 1.52
N PHE A 132 14.28 -10.97 0.20
CA PHE A 132 13.18 -10.84 -0.77
C PHE A 132 12.31 -12.09 -0.89
N ALA A 133 12.83 -13.28 -0.58
CA ALA A 133 11.99 -14.46 -0.36
C ALA A 133 10.99 -14.28 0.80
N LYS A 134 11.39 -13.53 1.83
CA LYS A 134 10.52 -13.15 2.95
C LYS A 134 9.61 -11.97 2.63
N TYR A 135 10.14 -10.96 1.94
CA TYR A 135 9.42 -9.73 1.61
C TYR A 135 8.26 -9.99 0.64
N ALA A 136 8.50 -10.78 -0.40
CA ALA A 136 7.52 -11.11 -1.44
C ALA A 136 7.47 -12.64 -1.66
N PRO A 137 6.86 -13.41 -0.74
CA PRO A 137 6.88 -14.87 -0.80
C PRO A 137 6.20 -15.42 -2.06
N ALA A 138 6.79 -16.47 -2.63
CA ALA A 138 6.25 -17.13 -3.82
C ALA A 138 4.86 -17.76 -3.58
N SER A 139 4.51 -18.09 -2.33
CA SER A 139 3.18 -18.59 -1.94
C SER A 139 2.06 -17.61 -2.29
N ASP A 140 2.40 -16.32 -2.40
CA ASP A 140 1.45 -15.25 -2.65
C ASP A 140 1.42 -14.90 -4.16
N GLY A 141 2.02 -15.75 -5.01
CA GLY A 141 2.11 -15.56 -6.45
C GLY A 141 3.24 -14.62 -6.90
N ASN A 142 4.11 -14.22 -5.98
CA ASN A 142 5.27 -13.37 -6.27
C ASN A 142 6.43 -14.16 -6.90
N LYS A 143 7.45 -13.43 -7.36
CA LYS A 143 8.68 -13.99 -7.93
C LYS A 143 9.92 -13.53 -7.15
N PRO A 144 10.13 -14.04 -5.91
CA PRO A 144 11.17 -13.52 -5.03
C PRO A 144 12.59 -13.61 -5.57
N GLN A 145 12.92 -14.62 -6.39
CA GLN A 145 14.25 -14.74 -7.01
C GLN A 145 14.49 -13.66 -8.07
N GLU A 146 13.47 -13.31 -8.84
CA GLU A 146 13.54 -12.21 -9.80
C GLU A 146 13.68 -10.87 -9.06
N TYR A 147 12.91 -10.69 -7.98
CA TYR A 147 13.00 -9.52 -7.11
C TYR A 147 14.41 -9.35 -6.52
N ALA A 148 14.95 -10.39 -5.87
CA ALA A 148 16.27 -10.36 -5.25
C ALA A 148 17.38 -10.01 -6.26
N ARG A 149 17.34 -10.65 -7.44
CA ARG A 149 18.28 -10.39 -8.53
C ARG A 149 18.22 -8.95 -9.00
N ASP A 150 17.03 -8.41 -9.21
CA ASP A 150 16.86 -7.06 -9.74
C ASP A 150 17.31 -5.99 -8.73
N VAL A 151 17.05 -6.22 -7.44
CA VAL A 151 17.55 -5.36 -6.34
C VAL A 151 19.06 -5.46 -6.18
N ALA A 152 19.62 -6.67 -6.18
CA ALA A 152 21.07 -6.88 -6.09
C ALA A 152 21.79 -6.23 -7.27
N ALA A 153 21.25 -6.37 -8.49
CA ALA A 153 21.77 -5.73 -9.69
C ALA A 153 21.71 -4.20 -9.61
N ALA A 154 20.62 -3.62 -9.07
CA ALA A 154 20.50 -2.19 -8.87
C ALA A 154 21.55 -1.65 -7.88
N ALA A 155 21.79 -2.36 -6.78
CA ALA A 155 22.80 -2.01 -5.78
C ALA A 155 24.25 -2.36 -6.19
N GLY A 156 24.45 -3.07 -7.31
CA GLY A 156 25.77 -3.47 -7.79
C GLY A 156 26.45 -4.53 -6.94
N VAL A 157 25.68 -5.40 -6.27
CA VAL A 157 26.16 -6.45 -5.37
C VAL A 157 25.65 -7.84 -5.77
N ALA A 158 26.17 -8.89 -5.13
CA ALA A 158 25.66 -10.25 -5.29
C ALA A 158 24.42 -10.47 -4.39
N GLU A 159 23.50 -11.36 -4.81
CA GLU A 159 22.32 -11.74 -4.02
C GLU A 159 22.66 -12.40 -2.67
N THR A 160 23.91 -12.86 -2.49
CA THR A 160 24.43 -13.46 -1.25
C THR A 160 24.96 -12.43 -0.25
N VAL A 161 25.02 -11.14 -0.61
CA VAL A 161 25.36 -10.06 0.33
C VAL A 161 24.20 -9.91 1.32
N THR A 162 24.53 -9.74 2.60
CA THR A 162 23.52 -9.51 3.64
C THR A 162 23.06 -8.06 3.64
N VAL A 163 21.83 -7.81 4.08
CA VAL A 163 21.25 -6.46 4.08
C VAL A 163 22.08 -5.48 4.90
N ASP A 164 22.64 -5.91 6.03
CA ASP A 164 23.51 -5.10 6.91
C ASP A 164 24.90 -4.79 6.34
N GLN A 165 25.27 -5.40 5.21
CA GLN A 165 26.52 -5.10 4.50
C GLN A 165 26.36 -4.01 3.44
N LEU A 166 25.12 -3.61 3.12
CA LEU A 166 24.88 -2.52 2.19
C LEU A 166 25.29 -1.20 2.84
N ASP A 167 25.98 -0.34 2.09
CA ASP A 167 26.15 1.05 2.49
C ASP A 167 24.87 1.88 2.22
N ASP A 168 24.85 3.11 2.73
CA ASP A 168 23.69 4.00 2.58
C ASP A 168 23.33 4.28 1.11
N ALA A 169 24.32 4.36 0.22
CA ALA A 169 24.08 4.61 -1.20
C ALA A 169 23.47 3.38 -1.88
N GLN A 170 23.94 2.19 -1.53
CA GLN A 170 23.36 0.93 -1.98
C GLN A 170 21.94 0.74 -1.45
N MET A 171 21.68 1.09 -0.18
CA MET A 171 20.33 1.02 0.39
C MET A 171 19.36 1.92 -0.36
N VAL A 172 19.75 3.15 -0.74
CA VAL A 172 18.92 4.02 -1.58
C VAL A 172 18.58 3.35 -2.92
N LEU A 173 19.55 2.71 -3.58
CA LEU A 173 19.31 1.98 -4.83
C LEU A 173 18.36 0.79 -4.64
N VAL A 174 18.44 0.11 -3.49
CA VAL A 174 17.49 -0.94 -3.10
C VAL A 174 16.08 -0.37 -2.93
N GLN A 175 15.92 0.75 -2.21
CA GLN A 175 14.62 1.40 -2.00
C GLN A 175 13.99 1.88 -3.31
N ASP A 176 14.79 2.45 -4.22
CA ASP A 176 14.33 2.87 -5.54
C ASP A 176 13.83 1.67 -6.36
N LYS A 177 14.59 0.57 -6.35
CA LYS A 177 14.20 -0.65 -7.08
C LYS A 177 12.95 -1.31 -6.50
N ILE A 178 12.80 -1.33 -5.18
CA ILE A 178 11.56 -1.77 -4.52
C ILE A 178 10.38 -0.92 -5.02
N THR A 179 10.52 0.40 -4.95
CA THR A 179 9.47 1.34 -5.39
C THR A 179 9.06 1.13 -6.85
N GLU A 180 10.03 0.83 -7.72
CA GLU A 180 9.77 0.51 -9.13
C GLU A 180 9.01 -0.82 -9.29
N ILE A 181 9.43 -1.87 -8.59
CA ILE A 181 8.82 -3.21 -8.66
C ILE A 181 7.39 -3.20 -8.11
N GLU A 182 7.13 -2.48 -7.02
CA GLU A 182 5.79 -2.35 -6.43
C GLU A 182 4.79 -1.62 -7.37
N GLY A 183 5.28 -0.95 -8.42
CA GLY A 183 4.44 -0.50 -9.53
C GLY A 183 3.44 0.58 -9.14
N VAL A 184 3.94 1.69 -8.61
CA VAL A 184 3.13 2.82 -8.13
C VAL A 184 2.35 3.45 -9.28
N ILE A 185 1.03 3.56 -9.12
CA ILE A 185 0.15 4.24 -10.08
C ILE A 185 -0.50 5.41 -9.36
N ALA A 186 -0.22 6.63 -9.82
CA ALA A 186 -0.82 7.83 -9.28
C ALA A 186 -2.35 7.80 -9.42
N GLY A 187 -3.06 8.32 -8.41
CA GLY A 187 -4.48 8.57 -8.43
C GLY A 187 -4.79 10.06 -8.43
N ASP A 188 -5.95 10.42 -7.92
CA ASP A 188 -6.39 11.81 -7.79
C ASP A 188 -6.26 12.28 -6.34
N SER A 189 -5.95 13.55 -6.12
CA SER A 189 -5.99 14.16 -4.79
C SER A 189 -7.01 15.29 -4.73
N PHE A 190 -7.74 15.36 -3.62
CA PHE A 190 -8.73 16.39 -3.35
C PHE A 190 -8.41 17.09 -2.04
N ALA A 191 -8.56 18.41 -1.99
CA ALA A 191 -8.59 19.12 -0.70
C ALA A 191 -9.72 18.56 0.18
N SER A 192 -9.53 18.56 1.51
CA SER A 192 -10.49 17.99 2.45
C SER A 192 -11.87 18.66 2.45
N ASP A 193 -11.95 19.91 1.99
CA ASP A 193 -13.18 20.69 1.82
C ASP A 193 -13.65 20.78 0.35
N SER A 194 -13.07 19.97 -0.55
CA SER A 194 -13.39 20.01 -1.97
C SER A 194 -14.85 19.67 -2.24
N SER A 195 -15.51 20.49 -3.05
CA SER A 195 -16.87 20.24 -3.57
C SER A 195 -16.94 19.06 -4.54
N GLU A 196 -15.79 18.53 -4.98
CA GLU A 196 -15.72 17.36 -5.87
C GLU A 196 -15.79 16.03 -5.10
N LEU A 197 -15.66 16.06 -3.77
CA LEU A 197 -15.83 14.87 -2.95
C LEU A 197 -17.30 14.38 -3.00
N PRO A 198 -17.53 13.07 -3.11
CA PRO A 198 -18.89 12.53 -2.96
C PRO A 198 -19.49 12.97 -1.62
N PRO A 199 -20.75 13.46 -1.57
CA PRO A 199 -21.33 13.96 -0.33
C PRO A 199 -21.25 13.00 0.87
N PRO A 200 -21.45 11.67 0.70
CA PRO A 200 -21.28 10.72 1.80
C PRO A 200 -19.85 10.62 2.33
N VAL A 201 -18.83 10.83 1.49
CA VAL A 201 -17.42 10.86 1.89
C VAL A 201 -17.11 12.17 2.61
N ALA A 202 -17.54 13.30 2.06
CA ALA A 202 -17.37 14.62 2.68
C ALA A 202 -18.01 14.69 4.08
N ALA A 203 -19.18 14.08 4.26
CA ALA A 203 -19.86 14.00 5.57
C ALA A 203 -19.09 13.20 6.63
N LEU A 204 -18.09 12.39 6.25
CA LEU A 204 -17.23 11.69 7.19
C LEU A 204 -16.03 12.53 7.63
N LEU A 205 -15.78 13.68 7.02
CA LEU A 205 -14.66 14.58 7.37
C LEU A 205 -15.07 15.68 8.37
N SER A 206 -16.37 15.81 8.63
CA SER A 206 -16.98 16.79 9.54
C SER A 206 -17.12 16.31 10.98
#